data_AF-A0A099PDH8-F1
#
_entry.id   AF-A0A099PDH8-F1
#
_cell.length_a   1.000
_cell.length_b   1.000
_cell.length_c   1.000
_cell.angle_alpha   90.00
_cell.angle_beta   90.00
_cell.angle_gamma   90.00
#
_symmetry.space_group_name_H-M   'P 1'
#
loop_
_entity.id
_entity.type
_entity.pdbx_description
1 polymer ?
#
loop_
_entity_poly.entity_id
_entity_poly.type
_entity_poly.pdbx_seq_one_letter_code
_entity_poly.pdbx_strand_id
1 'polypeptide(L)'
;MGIKALDSLFRELYCIIPGQAASPLGKLDQLTPPAIPSWRSIARELKIPHSSGLFKRLVKAYLGSFILWLAWRVGGKLGRVNARQYLSSLQLQSDFRKHAGGPRMVLDLTPDELTATLKLLDAAEARGDIIYGTAISEASTLTCLVGDFQADDHIHFVDGQALGFWRASVVLKDKRIARTEKM
;
A
#
# COMPACT_ATOMS: atom_id res chain seq x y z
N MET A 1 28.30 -5.65 15.70
CA MET A 1 28.30 -6.50 14.48
C MET A 1 26.99 -6.40 13.69
N GLY A 2 25.81 -6.42 14.34
CA GLY A 2 24.50 -6.47 13.64
C GLY A 2 24.16 -5.36 12.65
N ILE A 3 24.58 -4.09 12.88
CA ILE A 3 24.21 -2.97 11.98
C ILE A 3 24.85 -3.12 10.60
N LYS A 4 26.12 -3.55 10.51
CA LYS A 4 26.81 -3.73 9.22
C LYS A 4 26.22 -4.89 8.39
N ALA A 5 25.80 -5.97 9.05
CA ALA A 5 25.14 -7.08 8.40
C ALA A 5 23.77 -6.66 7.84
N LEU A 6 23.03 -5.87 8.61
CA LEU A 6 21.75 -5.30 8.18
C LEU A 6 21.91 -4.34 6.98
N ASP A 7 22.94 -3.48 6.98
CA ASP A 7 23.23 -2.59 5.85
C ASP A 7 23.65 -3.34 4.57
N SER A 8 24.36 -4.47 4.71
CA SER A 8 24.68 -5.33 3.56
C SER A 8 23.42 -5.98 3.00
N LEU A 9 22.60 -6.54 3.88
CA LEU A 9 21.33 -7.16 3.51
C LEU A 9 20.41 -6.18 2.78
N PHE A 10 20.29 -4.94 3.27
CA PHE A 10 19.48 -3.92 2.59
C PHE A 10 20.02 -3.61 1.19
N ARG A 11 21.35 -3.51 1.02
CA ARG A 11 21.94 -3.30 -0.30
C ARG A 11 21.62 -4.44 -1.27
N GLU A 12 21.75 -5.69 -0.82
CA GLU A 12 21.40 -6.85 -1.63
C GLU A 12 19.90 -6.90 -1.95
N LEU A 13 19.06 -6.57 -0.97
CA LEU A 13 17.61 -6.49 -1.15
C LEU A 13 17.22 -5.43 -2.20
N TYR A 14 17.88 -4.27 -2.20
CA TYR A 14 17.63 -3.23 -3.22
C TYR A 14 18.12 -3.60 -4.62
N CYS A 15 19.07 -4.53 -4.75
CA CYS A 15 19.46 -5.05 -6.06
C CYS A 15 18.39 -5.98 -6.64
N ILE A 16 17.68 -6.72 -5.78
CA ILE A 16 16.55 -7.57 -6.18
C ILE A 16 15.32 -6.71 -6.47
N ILE A 17 15.14 -5.65 -5.69
CA ILE A 17 13.94 -4.82 -5.69
C ILE A 17 14.32 -3.37 -6.03
N PRO A 18 14.22 -2.95 -7.30
CA PRO A 18 14.64 -1.62 -7.71
C PRO A 18 13.68 -0.53 -7.17
N GLY A 19 13.94 -0.05 -5.95
CA GLY A 19 13.41 1.19 -5.39
C GLY A 19 11.88 1.33 -5.39
N GLN A 20 11.39 2.50 -5.83
CA GLN A 20 9.96 2.87 -5.85
C GLN A 20 9.05 1.89 -6.61
N ALA A 21 9.62 1.00 -7.44
CA ALA A 21 8.86 0.00 -8.19
C ALA A 21 8.15 -1.04 -7.30
N ALA A 22 8.66 -1.30 -6.09
CA ALA A 22 8.02 -2.20 -5.14
C ALA A 22 7.09 -1.50 -4.14
N SER A 23 6.91 -0.19 -4.28
CA SER A 23 5.78 0.46 -3.61
C SER A 23 4.50 -0.14 -4.19
N PRO A 24 3.53 -0.58 -3.35
CA PRO A 24 2.20 -0.94 -3.83
C PRO A 24 1.48 0.21 -4.56
N LEU A 25 2.01 1.42 -4.45
CA LEU A 25 1.55 2.61 -5.14
C LEU A 25 2.47 3.03 -6.30
N GLY A 26 3.42 2.20 -6.73
CA GLY A 26 4.30 2.51 -7.86
C GLY A 26 3.56 2.61 -9.20
N LYS A 27 2.40 1.93 -9.32
CA LYS A 27 1.59 1.79 -10.55
C LYS A 27 0.29 2.61 -10.55
N LEU A 28 0.30 3.80 -9.94
CA LEU A 28 -0.91 4.64 -9.85
C LEU A 28 -1.41 5.16 -11.20
N ASP A 29 -0.54 5.19 -12.21
CA ASP A 29 -0.86 5.53 -13.60
C ASP A 29 -1.79 4.50 -14.28
N GLN A 30 -1.88 3.28 -13.74
CA GLN A 30 -2.78 2.23 -14.21
C GLN A 30 -4.21 2.37 -13.66
N LEU A 31 -4.44 3.22 -12.65
CA LEU A 31 -5.77 3.43 -12.10
C LEU A 31 -6.63 4.21 -13.09
N THR A 32 -7.71 3.58 -13.58
CA THR A 32 -8.67 4.23 -14.46
C THR A 32 -10.01 4.36 -13.76
N PRO A 33 -10.52 5.59 -13.52
CA PRO A 33 -11.85 5.75 -12.94
C PRO A 33 -12.90 5.26 -13.96
N PRO A 34 -13.83 4.38 -13.56
CA PRO A 34 -14.86 3.89 -14.47
C PRO A 34 -15.88 5.00 -14.78
N ALA A 35 -16.32 5.08 -16.04
CA ALA A 35 -17.37 6.01 -16.46
C ALA A 35 -18.70 5.74 -15.74
N ILE A 36 -18.97 4.47 -15.45
CA ILE A 36 -20.19 3.99 -14.83
C ILE A 36 -19.80 3.26 -13.53
N PRO A 37 -20.21 3.76 -12.36
CA PRO A 37 -19.90 3.13 -11.09
C PRO A 37 -20.66 1.81 -10.95
N SER A 38 -20.04 0.82 -10.28
CA SER A 38 -20.71 -0.44 -10.00
C SER A 38 -21.93 -0.25 -9.08
N TRP A 39 -22.96 -1.09 -9.22
CA TRP A 39 -24.12 -1.08 -8.32
C TRP A 39 -23.72 -1.21 -6.85
N ARG A 40 -22.67 -2.00 -6.54
CA ARG A 40 -22.13 -2.15 -5.18
C ARG A 40 -21.58 -0.84 -4.60
N SER A 41 -21.06 0.05 -5.44
CA SER A 41 -20.58 1.37 -5.03
C SER A 41 -21.77 2.30 -4.74
N ILE A 42 -22.77 2.31 -5.61
CA ILE A 42 -23.99 3.10 -5.44
C ILE A 42 -24.77 2.66 -4.20
N ALA A 43 -24.92 1.35 -4.00
CA ALA A 43 -25.61 0.79 -2.84
C ALA A 43 -24.93 1.21 -1.51
N ARG A 44 -23.60 1.37 -1.49
CA ARG A 44 -22.87 1.90 -0.33
C ARG A 44 -23.17 3.38 -0.11
N GLU A 45 -23.12 4.19 -1.17
CA GLU A 45 -23.46 5.62 -1.10
C GLU A 45 -24.90 5.85 -0.62
N LEU A 46 -25.84 5.03 -1.08
CA LEU A 46 -27.26 5.13 -0.73
C LEU A 46 -27.57 4.78 0.74
N LYS A 47 -26.73 3.96 1.39
CA LYS A 47 -26.87 3.58 2.81
C LYS A 47 -26.53 4.72 3.78
N ILE A 48 -25.82 5.75 3.33
CA ILE A 48 -25.48 6.91 4.16
C ILE A 48 -26.77 7.74 4.38
N PRO A 49 -27.17 8.04 5.63
CA PRO A 49 -28.33 8.90 5.90
C PRO A 49 -28.11 10.29 5.30
N HIS A 50 -29.07 10.79 4.52
CA HIS A 50 -28.97 12.09 3.88
C HIS A 50 -30.36 12.72 3.73
N SER A 51 -30.43 14.05 3.78
CA SER A 51 -31.68 14.82 3.66
C SER A 51 -32.27 14.91 2.24
N SER A 52 -31.65 14.28 1.24
CA SER A 52 -32.03 14.42 -0.17
C SER A 52 -32.70 13.14 -0.71
N GLY A 53 -33.64 13.30 -1.64
CA GLY A 53 -34.37 12.19 -2.23
C GLY A 53 -33.48 11.20 -2.99
N LEU A 54 -33.81 9.90 -2.93
CA LEU A 54 -33.04 8.79 -3.50
C LEU A 54 -32.67 9.00 -4.98
N PHE A 55 -33.61 9.46 -5.80
CA PHE A 55 -33.39 9.69 -7.22
C PHE A 55 -32.32 10.76 -7.48
N LYS A 56 -32.34 11.88 -6.73
CA LYS A 56 -31.35 12.95 -6.86
C LYS A 56 -29.94 12.44 -6.53
N ARG A 57 -29.81 11.58 -5.52
CA ARG A 57 -28.54 10.97 -5.11
C ARG A 57 -28.00 10.02 -6.17
N LEU A 58 -28.88 9.21 -6.76
CA LEU A 58 -28.51 8.28 -7.83
C LEU A 58 -28.03 9.04 -9.08
N VAL A 59 -28.80 10.03 -9.55
CA VAL A 59 -28.40 10.89 -10.68
C VAL A 59 -27.09 11.62 -10.38
N LYS A 60 -26.92 12.16 -9.17
CA LYS A 60 -25.68 12.84 -8.75
C LYS A 60 -24.47 11.88 -8.78
N ALA A 61 -24.62 10.64 -8.33
CA ALA A 61 -23.55 9.65 -8.33
C ALA A 61 -23.11 9.26 -9.75
N TYR A 62 -24.07 9.01 -10.65
CA TYR A 62 -23.77 8.70 -12.06
C TYR A 62 -23.18 9.91 -12.78
N LEU A 63 -23.75 11.10 -12.60
CA LEU A 63 -23.25 12.33 -13.24
C LEU A 63 -21.84 12.69 -12.73
N GLY A 64 -21.59 12.56 -11.42
CA GLY A 64 -20.27 12.78 -10.84
C GLY A 64 -19.22 11.80 -11.38
N SER A 65 -19.58 10.52 -11.51
CA SER A 65 -18.68 9.51 -12.09
C SER A 65 -18.37 9.79 -13.57
N PHE A 66 -19.39 10.20 -14.34
CA PHE A 66 -19.22 10.57 -15.74
C PHE A 66 -18.33 11.81 -15.93
N ILE A 67 -18.53 12.85 -15.10
CA ILE A 67 -17.69 14.05 -15.08
C ILE A 67 -16.24 13.70 -14.72
N LEU A 68 -16.03 12.85 -13.72
CA LEU A 68 -14.70 12.41 -13.31
C LEU A 68 -14.00 11.61 -14.42
N TRP A 69 -14.73 10.73 -15.09
CA TRP A 69 -14.22 9.99 -16.24
C TRP A 69 -13.86 10.90 -17.41
N LEU A 70 -14.71 11.90 -17.72
CA LEU A 70 -14.44 12.87 -18.77
C LEU A 70 -13.20 13.71 -18.44
N ALA A 71 -13.09 14.18 -17.19
CA ALA A 71 -11.92 14.89 -16.68
C ALA A 71 -10.63 14.07 -16.81
N TRP A 72 -10.70 12.79 -16.46
CA TRP A 72 -9.57 11.86 -16.61
C TRP A 72 -9.14 11.73 -18.08
N ARG A 73 -10.11 11.59 -19.00
CA ARG A 73 -9.85 11.45 -20.44
C ARG A 73 -9.29 12.71 -21.10
N VAL A 74 -9.61 13.90 -20.57
CA VAL A 74 -9.13 15.19 -21.08
C VAL A 74 -7.78 15.62 -20.45
N GLY A 75 -7.16 14.76 -19.64
CA GLY A 75 -5.80 14.97 -19.13
C GLY A 75 -5.70 15.24 -17.62
N GLY A 76 -6.77 14.98 -16.86
CA GLY A 76 -6.74 14.92 -15.39
C GLY A 76 -6.80 16.27 -14.67
N LYS A 77 -7.08 17.37 -15.40
CA LYS A 77 -7.33 18.70 -14.81
C LYS A 77 -8.79 19.07 -15.00
N LEU A 78 -9.54 19.17 -13.90
CA LEU A 78 -10.90 19.70 -13.89
C LEU A 78 -10.99 20.77 -12.80
N GLY A 79 -10.97 22.04 -13.21
CA GLY A 79 -10.97 23.17 -12.28
C GLY A 79 -9.78 23.15 -11.33
N ARG A 80 -10.04 23.19 -10.01
CA ARG A 80 -9.01 23.15 -8.95
C ARG A 80 -8.52 21.74 -8.62
N VAL A 81 -9.14 20.69 -9.20
CA VAL A 81 -8.79 19.30 -8.93
C VAL A 81 -7.84 18.79 -10.01
N ASN A 82 -6.61 18.45 -9.61
CA ASN A 82 -5.60 17.87 -10.46
C ASN A 82 -5.31 16.43 -9.99
N ALA A 83 -5.95 15.47 -10.65
CA ALA A 83 -5.87 14.06 -10.28
C ALA A 83 -4.43 13.51 -10.40
N ARG A 84 -3.66 14.00 -11.38
CA ARG A 84 -2.25 13.60 -11.53
C ARG A 84 -1.38 14.11 -10.40
N GLN A 85 -1.60 15.36 -9.98
CA GLN A 85 -0.87 15.95 -8.87
C GLN A 85 -1.21 15.25 -7.55
N TYR A 86 -2.49 14.91 -7.35
CA TYR A 86 -2.93 14.08 -6.23
C TYR A 86 -2.25 12.70 -6.23
N LEU A 87 -2.24 11.99 -7.36
CA LEU A 87 -1.56 10.68 -7.44
C LEU A 87 -0.05 10.81 -7.20
N SER A 88 0.59 11.89 -7.66
CA SER A 88 2.00 12.12 -7.35
C SER A 88 2.27 12.42 -5.87
N SER A 89 1.40 13.18 -5.19
CA SER A 89 1.55 13.41 -3.74
C SER A 89 1.27 12.13 -2.94
N LEU A 90 0.30 11.32 -3.37
CA LEU A 90 0.04 9.99 -2.80
C LEU A 90 1.29 9.10 -2.80
N GLN A 91 2.05 9.04 -3.90
CA GLN A 91 3.27 8.22 -3.97
C GLN A 91 4.36 8.71 -3.02
N LEU A 92 4.53 10.04 -2.94
CA LEU A 92 5.58 10.66 -2.14
C LEU A 92 5.34 10.55 -0.63
N GLN A 93 4.08 10.53 -0.21
CA GLN A 93 3.69 10.55 1.20
C GLN A 93 3.35 9.15 1.77
N SER A 94 3.67 8.09 1.04
CA SER A 94 3.30 6.72 1.44
C SER A 94 4.39 5.99 2.19
N ASP A 95 4.07 5.64 3.43
CA ASP A 95 4.97 4.97 4.36
C ASP A 95 4.93 3.44 4.15
N PHE A 96 5.51 2.97 3.04
CA PHE A 96 5.67 1.53 2.78
C PHE A 96 6.90 0.93 3.49
N ARG A 97 7.71 1.77 4.16
CA ARG A 97 8.97 1.38 4.82
C ARG A 97 9.06 2.01 6.21
N LYS A 98 8.55 1.27 7.19
CA LYS A 98 8.42 1.71 8.59
C LYS A 98 9.61 1.24 9.41
N HIS A 99 10.05 2.08 10.35
CA HIS A 99 11.00 1.68 11.39
C HIS A 99 10.31 1.72 12.76
N ALA A 100 9.92 0.56 13.29
CA ALA A 100 9.19 0.44 14.55
C ALA A 100 9.75 -0.73 15.38
N GLY A 101 10.87 -0.50 16.06
CA GLY A 101 11.65 -1.55 16.74
C GLY A 101 12.39 -2.49 15.77
N GLY A 102 12.54 -2.07 14.51
CA GLY A 102 13.07 -2.82 13.39
C GLY A 102 12.40 -2.41 12.07
N PRO A 103 13.00 -2.74 10.92
CA PRO A 103 12.43 -2.43 9.61
C PRO A 103 11.18 -3.29 9.32
N ARG A 104 10.13 -2.65 8.80
CA ARG A 104 8.89 -3.29 8.35
C ARG A 104 8.53 -2.74 6.98
N MET A 105 8.22 -3.62 6.05
CA MET A 105 7.99 -3.23 4.65
C MET A 105 6.79 -3.98 4.07
N VAL A 106 6.03 -3.31 3.21
CA VAL A 106 5.06 -3.93 2.30
C VAL A 106 5.62 -3.74 0.89
N LEU A 107 5.78 -4.84 0.17
CA LEU A 107 6.49 -4.86 -1.12
C LEU A 107 5.56 -5.48 -2.17
N ASP A 108 5.32 -4.77 -3.27
CA ASP A 108 4.70 -5.32 -4.49
C ASP A 108 5.78 -6.02 -5.31
N LEU A 109 5.79 -7.36 -5.28
CA LEU A 109 6.82 -8.19 -5.89
C LEU A 109 6.22 -9.14 -6.92
N THR A 110 6.93 -9.33 -8.03
CA THR A 110 6.71 -10.44 -8.95
C THR A 110 7.05 -11.79 -8.28
N PRO A 111 6.57 -12.92 -8.82
CA PRO A 111 6.89 -14.24 -8.27
C PRO A 111 8.40 -14.54 -8.17
N ASP A 112 9.18 -14.07 -9.15
CA ASP A 112 10.63 -14.26 -9.18
C ASP A 112 11.33 -13.40 -8.11
N GLU A 113 10.92 -12.13 -7.97
CA GLU A 113 11.42 -11.22 -6.94
C GLU A 113 11.06 -11.70 -5.53
N LEU A 114 9.84 -12.22 -5.33
CA LEU A 114 9.42 -12.82 -4.06
C LEU A 114 10.33 -13.99 -3.70
N THR A 115 10.56 -14.89 -4.67
CA THR A 115 11.42 -16.07 -4.45
C THR A 115 12.86 -15.68 -4.12
N ALA A 116 13.42 -14.70 -4.86
CA ALA A 116 14.76 -14.19 -4.62
C ALA A 116 14.87 -13.50 -3.24
N THR A 117 13.85 -12.72 -2.87
CA THR A 117 13.78 -12.01 -1.59
C THR A 117 13.74 -12.99 -0.41
N LEU A 118 12.89 -14.02 -0.48
CA LEU A 118 12.81 -15.04 0.58
C LEU A 118 14.12 -15.80 0.72
N LYS A 119 14.75 -16.21 -0.40
CA LYS A 119 16.07 -16.87 -0.37
C LYS A 119 17.14 -16.01 0.30
N LEU A 120 17.17 -14.71 0.01
CA LEU A 120 18.11 -13.78 0.62
C LEU A 120 17.88 -13.66 2.14
N LEU A 121 16.63 -13.51 2.56
CA LEU A 121 16.27 -13.40 3.98
C LEU A 121 16.54 -14.70 4.75
N ASP A 122 16.23 -15.86 4.16
CA ASP A 122 16.51 -17.17 4.74
C ASP A 122 18.02 -17.39 4.91
N ALA A 123 18.83 -17.00 3.93
CA ALA A 123 20.29 -17.08 4.04
C ALA A 123 20.83 -16.18 5.15
N ALA A 124 20.28 -14.98 5.33
CA ALA A 124 20.67 -14.08 6.40
C ALA A 124 20.23 -14.59 7.79
N GLU A 125 19.03 -15.16 7.89
CA GLU A 125 18.55 -15.78 9.13
C GLU A 125 19.37 -17.03 9.51
N ALA A 126 19.77 -17.85 8.52
CA ALA A 126 20.61 -19.02 8.75
C ALA A 126 22.02 -18.67 9.24
N ARG A 127 22.57 -17.52 8.84
CA ARG A 127 23.82 -16.97 9.38
C ARG A 127 23.65 -16.36 10.78
N GLY A 128 22.41 -16.22 11.26
CA GLY A 128 22.09 -15.61 12.54
C GLY A 128 22.08 -14.08 12.53
N ASP A 129 22.24 -13.46 11.36
CA ASP A 129 22.33 -12.00 11.17
C ASP A 129 21.00 -11.31 11.52
N ILE A 130 19.89 -11.95 11.20
CA ILE A 130 18.53 -11.43 11.41
C ILE A 130 17.60 -12.51 11.96
N ILE A 131 16.41 -12.09 12.38
CA ILE A 131 15.22 -12.94 12.51
C ILE A 131 14.10 -12.17 11.82
N TYR A 132 13.34 -12.82 10.95
CA TYR A 132 12.31 -12.14 10.18
C TYR A 132 11.01 -12.92 10.12
N GLY A 133 9.90 -12.19 10.00
CA GLY A 133 8.59 -12.74 9.70
C GLY A 133 8.08 -12.17 8.37
N THR A 134 7.30 -12.97 7.65
CA THR A 134 6.74 -12.60 6.36
C THR A 134 5.29 -13.04 6.24
N ALA A 135 4.52 -12.37 5.41
CA ALA A 135 3.16 -12.74 5.04
C ALA A 135 2.92 -12.37 3.59
N ILE A 136 2.39 -13.32 2.81
CA ILE A 136 1.97 -13.09 1.43
C ILE A 136 0.50 -12.65 1.44
N SER A 137 0.21 -11.60 0.69
CA SER A 137 -1.13 -11.04 0.49
C SER A 137 -1.36 -10.81 -1.00
N GLU A 138 -2.58 -11.06 -1.48
CA GLU A 138 -2.94 -10.87 -2.89
C GLU A 138 -3.16 -9.39 -3.26
N ALA A 139 -3.35 -8.53 -2.25
CA ALA A 139 -3.52 -7.10 -2.42
C ALA A 139 -2.92 -6.34 -1.22
N SER A 140 -2.73 -5.03 -1.38
CA SER A 140 -2.40 -4.10 -0.30
C SER A 140 -3.63 -3.30 0.14
N THR A 141 -3.72 -3.02 1.44
CA THR A 141 -4.67 -2.07 2.01
C THR A 141 -3.97 -0.75 2.27
N LEU A 142 -4.57 0.35 1.84
CA LEU A 142 -4.13 1.70 2.15
C LEU A 142 -5.18 2.39 3.00
N THR A 143 -4.75 2.96 4.13
CA THR A 143 -5.57 3.77 5.03
C THR A 143 -5.02 5.18 5.06
N CYS A 144 -5.80 6.15 4.59
CA CYS A 144 -5.45 7.57 4.67
C CYS A 144 -5.94 8.14 6.00
N LEU A 145 -5.06 8.79 6.76
CA LEU A 145 -5.47 9.77 7.76
C LEU A 145 -5.42 11.14 7.10
N VAL A 146 -6.58 11.79 6.97
CA VAL A 146 -6.69 13.08 6.29
C VAL A 146 -6.92 14.17 7.34
N GLY A 147 -5.99 15.14 7.41
CA GLY A 147 -6.15 16.36 8.20
C GLY A 147 -6.93 17.41 7.40
N ASP A 148 -6.21 18.21 6.58
CA ASP A 148 -6.80 19.13 5.61
C ASP A 148 -6.50 18.68 4.18
N PHE A 149 -7.57 18.31 3.45
CA PHE A 149 -7.51 17.85 2.06
C PHE A 149 -6.92 18.90 1.10
N GLN A 150 -7.10 20.19 1.39
CA GLN A 150 -6.58 21.28 0.55
C GLN A 150 -5.13 21.65 0.87
N ALA A 151 -4.66 21.31 2.07
CA ALA A 151 -3.28 21.54 2.50
C ALA A 151 -2.32 20.39 2.16
N ASP A 152 -2.82 19.32 1.50
CA ASP A 152 -2.04 18.11 1.18
C ASP A 152 -1.45 17.42 2.43
N ASP A 153 -2.09 17.61 3.60
CA ASP A 153 -1.67 17.05 4.88
C ASP A 153 -2.43 15.74 5.16
N HIS A 154 -1.88 14.65 4.63
CA HIS A 154 -2.43 13.33 4.80
C HIS A 154 -1.32 12.28 4.99
N ILE A 155 -1.54 11.29 5.85
CA ILE A 155 -0.59 10.20 6.06
C ILE A 155 -1.20 8.91 5.53
N HIS A 156 -0.47 8.19 4.68
CA HIS A 156 -0.92 6.91 4.13
C HIS A 156 -0.26 5.75 4.85
N PHE A 157 -1.08 4.97 5.55
CA PHE A 157 -0.66 3.71 6.13
C PHE A 157 -0.91 2.58 5.13
N VAL A 158 0.17 1.94 4.69
CA VAL A 158 0.11 0.74 3.84
C VAL A 158 0.28 -0.51 4.71
N ASP A 159 -0.54 -1.54 4.46
CA ASP A 159 -0.46 -2.91 5.02
C ASP A 159 -0.84 -3.93 3.92
N GLY A 160 -0.52 -5.21 4.11
CA GLY A 160 -1.06 -6.30 3.30
C GLY A 160 -2.53 -6.57 3.62
N GLN A 161 -3.29 -7.00 2.61
CA GLN A 161 -4.67 -7.47 2.79
C GLN A 161 -4.74 -8.56 3.87
N ALA A 162 -5.85 -8.58 4.61
CA ALA A 162 -6.09 -9.50 5.72
C ALA A 162 -5.03 -9.41 6.84
N LEU A 163 -4.68 -8.18 7.21
CA LEU A 163 -3.77 -7.85 8.33
C LEU A 163 -2.35 -8.43 8.10
N GLY A 164 -1.72 -8.07 6.98
CA GLY A 164 -0.41 -8.58 6.58
C GLY A 164 0.67 -8.44 7.65
N PHE A 165 0.81 -7.27 8.26
CA PHE A 165 1.79 -7.05 9.32
C PHE A 165 1.52 -7.88 10.57
N TRP A 166 0.25 -8.07 10.94
CA TRP A 166 -0.09 -8.92 12.07
C TRP A 166 0.34 -10.37 11.82
N ARG A 167 0.03 -10.92 10.64
CA ARG A 167 0.44 -12.27 10.22
C ARG A 167 1.96 -12.43 10.21
N ALA A 168 2.67 -11.46 9.62
CA ALA A 168 4.13 -11.47 9.62
C ALA A 168 4.72 -11.40 11.04
N SER A 169 4.07 -10.66 11.95
CA SER A 169 4.51 -10.56 13.35
C SER A 169 4.37 -11.87 14.12
N VAL A 170 3.37 -12.70 13.79
CA VAL A 170 3.19 -14.03 14.39
C VAL A 170 4.39 -14.91 14.02
N VAL A 171 4.72 -14.99 12.72
CA VAL A 171 5.90 -15.73 12.24
C VAL A 171 7.19 -15.26 12.92
N LEU A 172 7.39 -13.94 13.04
CA LEU A 172 8.57 -13.38 13.71
C LEU A 172 8.65 -13.79 15.19
N LYS A 173 7.52 -13.76 15.91
CA LYS A 173 7.46 -14.12 17.33
C LYS A 173 7.75 -15.61 17.53
N ASP A 174 7.17 -16.47 16.70
CA ASP A 174 7.39 -17.92 16.77
C ASP A 174 8.88 -18.25 16.58
N LYS A 175 9.52 -17.63 15.57
CA LYS A 175 10.96 -17.78 15.35
C LYS A 175 11.81 -17.24 16.50
N ARG A 176 11.42 -16.11 17.12
CA ARG A 176 12.11 -15.56 18.30
C ARG A 176 12.03 -16.47 19.51
N ILE A 177 10.86 -17.09 19.77
CA ILE A 177 10.68 -18.05 20.86
C ILE A 177 11.58 -19.25 20.62
N ALA A 178 11.51 -19.86 19.42
CA ALA A 178 12.32 -21.02 19.07
C ALA A 178 13.84 -20.77 19.12
N ARG A 179 14.29 -19.53 18.84
CA ARG A 179 15.72 -19.16 19.00
C ARG A 179 16.12 -19.04 20.47
N THR A 180 15.23 -18.51 21.31
CA THR A 180 15.47 -18.38 22.76
C THR A 180 15.56 -19.75 23.42
N GLU A 181 14.75 -20.72 22.99
CA GLU A 181 14.77 -22.10 23.51
C GLU A 181 16.02 -22.90 23.11
N LYS A 182 16.75 -22.47 22.08
CA LYS A 182 17.97 -23.14 21.58
C LYS A 182 19.27 -22.57 22.18
N MET A 183 19.19 -21.46 22.92
CA MET A 183 20.33 -20.81 23.59
C MET A 183 20.42 -21.25 25.05
#